data_AF-A0A969GKR0-F1
#
_entry.id   AF-A0A969GKR0-F1
#
_cell.length_a   1.000
_cell.length_b   1.000
_cell.length_c   1.000
_cell.angle_alpha   90.00
_cell.angle_beta   90.00
_cell.angle_gamma   90.00
#
_symmetry.space_group_name_H-M   'P 1'
#
loop_
_entity.id
_entity.type
_entity.pdbx_description
1 polymer ?
#
loop_
_entity_poly.entity_id
_entity_poly.type
_entity_poly.pdbx_seq_one_letter_code
_entity_poly.pdbx_strand_id
1 'polypeptide(L)'
;MDTMLLAIVLIVLFSAISAGIAAYIAFGRGRGAGMQAEQQRQDSLKRNAEEQAAHIIADAETQAKQQQLAIKEEQVQMRNEMEAELTRRRKELERIEERLQKRLDSAEQRLEQIESRDRKLNQRQSKLDQKEASLDQMEEEWSQELQRVAEMNQEQAMELLLARVEKNARQEMARTVRQVEAEVQDEADRRAREIITLAVERIASDHVSEYAVSSVSLPSDEMKGRIIGRQGRNIRAIEQAIGVDLVVDDTPEAIIISSFDPVRREVARMALSKLVADGRIHPTRIEKEVERAQQEIDRVIMEAGEQATIETGSQGLHREIVKLLGRLKFRTSYGQNQLHHAIETAHLAAIIANELHANVKVARLGGLLHDLGKAVSHEIDGPHAIVGAEIAKRYGVNETVVNCIASHHGEVEPQSVEAVIVAAADAISGARPGARRESLEAYIKRVTELEEIGNSFEGVSQTYAIQAGREIRVLVRPESVDDFAAITLSKEIAQKIEDNLQYPGQIRVTVIRETRSVEYAK
;
A
#
# COMPACT_ATOMS: atom_id res chain seq x y z
N MET A 1 -25.11 103.05 83.68
CA MET A 1 -25.12 102.43 82.34
C MET A 1 -26.16 101.29 82.31
N ASP A 2 -27.40 101.52 82.78
CA ASP A 2 -28.47 100.48 82.87
C ASP A 2 -29.86 100.90 82.32
N THR A 3 -30.06 102.05 81.63
CA THR A 3 -31.40 102.51 81.18
C THR A 3 -31.68 102.48 79.66
N MET A 4 -30.72 102.11 78.82
CA MET A 4 -30.92 102.14 77.35
C MET A 4 -31.82 100.99 76.82
N LEU A 5 -32.08 99.95 77.62
CA LEU A 5 -32.77 98.75 77.14
C LEU A 5 -34.31 98.90 77.02
N LEU A 6 -34.94 99.82 77.76
CA LEU A 6 -36.40 99.82 77.92
C LEU A 6 -37.18 100.49 76.75
N ALA A 7 -36.61 101.47 76.05
CA ALA A 7 -37.33 102.30 75.06
C ALA A 7 -37.72 101.57 73.75
N ILE A 8 -37.01 100.49 73.41
CA ILE A 8 -37.21 99.79 72.13
C ILE A 8 -38.57 99.05 72.09
N VAL A 9 -39.20 98.78 73.24
CA VAL A 9 -40.43 97.96 73.31
C VAL A 9 -41.70 98.72 72.86
N LEU A 10 -41.75 100.05 72.93
CA LEU A 10 -42.98 100.83 72.63
C LEU A 10 -43.36 100.93 71.15
N ILE A 11 -42.41 100.93 70.22
CA ILE A 11 -42.66 101.37 68.83
C ILE A 11 -43.41 100.34 67.97
N VAL A 12 -43.37 99.07 68.34
CA VAL A 12 -43.87 97.98 67.48
C VAL A 12 -45.40 97.87 67.44
N LEU A 13 -46.14 98.50 68.38
CA LEU A 13 -47.58 98.27 68.54
C LEU A 13 -48.53 99.20 67.72
N PHE A 14 -48.10 100.38 67.30
CA PHE A 14 -49.01 101.41 66.76
C PHE A 14 -49.39 101.24 65.27
N SER A 15 -48.59 100.52 64.48
CA SER A 15 -48.69 100.46 63.02
C SER A 15 -49.81 99.55 62.47
N ALA A 16 -50.63 98.92 63.31
CA ALA A 16 -51.54 97.86 62.87
C ALA A 16 -52.97 98.29 62.45
N ILE A 17 -53.42 99.55 62.60
CA ILE A 17 -54.87 99.86 62.68
C ILE A 17 -55.49 100.72 61.54
N SER A 18 -54.80 101.70 60.94
CA SER A 18 -55.38 102.78 60.08
C SER A 18 -56.04 102.35 58.76
N ALA A 19 -55.98 101.08 58.45
CA ALA A 19 -56.32 100.57 57.15
C ALA A 19 -57.85 100.40 56.95
N GLY A 20 -58.71 101.01 57.77
CA GLY A 20 -60.10 100.56 57.93
C GLY A 20 -61.25 101.08 57.04
N ILE A 21 -61.27 102.31 56.45
CA ILE A 21 -62.56 103.04 56.17
C ILE A 21 -62.70 103.71 54.74
N ALA A 22 -63.00 105.02 54.54
CA ALA A 22 -63.15 105.76 53.24
C ALA A 22 -64.04 105.15 52.15
N ALA A 23 -64.89 104.22 52.53
CA ALA A 23 -65.29 103.20 51.59
C ALA A 23 -66.59 103.48 50.85
N TYR A 24 -67.56 104.12 51.48
CA TYR A 24 -68.95 103.68 51.30
C TYR A 24 -69.69 104.16 50.02
N ILE A 25 -69.35 105.30 49.37
CA ILE A 25 -70.41 106.15 48.75
C ILE A 25 -70.51 106.05 47.21
N ALA A 26 -70.59 107.11 46.42
CA ALA A 26 -70.51 107.00 44.96
C ALA A 26 -71.54 106.05 44.25
N PHE A 27 -72.73 105.79 44.80
CA PHE A 27 -73.61 104.67 44.38
C PHE A 27 -74.64 104.92 43.25
N GLY A 28 -74.82 106.16 42.79
CA GLY A 28 -76.12 106.66 42.32
C GLY A 28 -76.72 106.26 40.97
N ARG A 29 -75.99 105.75 39.96
CA ARG A 29 -76.63 105.19 38.73
C ARG A 29 -77.35 106.23 37.81
N GLY A 30 -77.80 105.90 36.59
CA GLY A 30 -77.57 104.68 35.78
C GLY A 30 -78.78 103.93 35.14
N ARG A 31 -79.97 104.53 34.88
CA ARG A 31 -81.18 103.74 34.45
C ARG A 31 -81.65 103.71 32.96
N GLY A 32 -81.56 104.74 32.10
CA GLY A 32 -82.52 104.93 30.97
C GLY A 32 -82.14 104.71 29.48
N ALA A 33 -80.89 104.83 29.02
CA ALA A 33 -80.48 104.55 27.62
C ALA A 33 -80.56 103.05 27.24
N GLY A 34 -81.65 102.38 27.62
CA GLY A 34 -81.76 100.92 27.71
C GLY A 34 -82.58 100.27 26.62
N MET A 35 -83.62 100.92 26.08
CA MET A 35 -84.55 100.23 25.17
C MET A 35 -84.08 100.12 23.71
N GLN A 36 -83.60 101.18 23.04
CA GLN A 36 -83.07 101.04 21.66
C GLN A 36 -81.72 100.31 21.62
N ALA A 37 -80.93 100.51 22.68
CA ALA A 37 -79.79 99.65 22.99
C ALA A 37 -80.21 98.17 23.13
N GLU A 38 -81.50 97.84 23.27
CA GLU A 38 -82.03 96.49 23.40
C GLU A 38 -82.23 95.75 22.07
N GLN A 39 -82.72 96.37 20.99
CA GLN A 39 -83.05 95.64 19.74
C GLN A 39 -81.83 95.42 18.84
N GLN A 40 -80.93 96.41 18.76
CA GLN A 40 -79.58 96.18 18.23
C GLN A 40 -78.79 95.22 19.13
N ARG A 41 -79.06 95.20 20.45
CA ARG A 41 -78.65 94.07 21.31
C ARG A 41 -79.18 92.78 20.74
N GLN A 42 -80.45 92.65 20.40
CA GLN A 42 -81.01 91.36 19.97
C GLN A 42 -80.43 90.80 18.67
N ASP A 43 -80.27 91.58 17.60
CA ASP A 43 -79.68 91.05 16.34
C ASP A 43 -78.16 90.85 16.45
N SER A 44 -77.46 91.73 17.17
CA SER A 44 -76.05 91.49 17.50
C SER A 44 -75.90 90.27 18.40
N LEU A 45 -76.82 90.04 19.34
CA LEU A 45 -76.89 88.84 20.17
C LEU A 45 -77.13 87.60 19.31
N LYS A 46 -77.98 87.65 18.28
CA LYS A 46 -78.23 86.50 17.39
C LYS A 46 -77.02 86.14 16.53
N ARG A 47 -76.42 87.11 15.84
CA ARG A 47 -75.19 86.86 15.06
C ARG A 47 -74.03 86.44 15.94
N ASN A 48 -73.84 87.11 17.10
CA ASN A 48 -72.87 86.68 18.09
C ASN A 48 -73.18 85.25 18.57
N ALA A 49 -74.45 84.87 18.73
CA ALA A 49 -74.83 83.51 19.11
C ALA A 49 -74.55 82.49 18.00
N GLU A 50 -74.76 82.82 16.73
CA GLU A 50 -74.45 81.93 15.59
C GLU A 50 -72.94 81.79 15.36
N GLU A 51 -72.18 82.89 15.43
CA GLU A 51 -70.72 82.86 15.38
C GLU A 51 -70.14 82.15 16.61
N GLN A 52 -70.68 82.39 17.81
CA GLN A 52 -70.31 81.63 19.00
C GLN A 52 -70.66 80.16 18.84
N ALA A 53 -71.82 79.80 18.28
CA ALA A 53 -72.18 78.41 18.05
C ALA A 53 -71.23 77.72 17.05
N ALA A 54 -70.89 78.38 15.94
CA ALA A 54 -69.92 77.88 14.98
C ALA A 54 -68.51 77.76 15.58
N HIS A 55 -68.09 78.75 16.37
CA HIS A 55 -66.83 78.73 17.10
C HIS A 55 -66.80 77.62 18.15
N ILE A 56 -67.89 77.42 18.90
CA ILE A 56 -68.03 76.34 19.89
C ILE A 56 -67.96 74.98 19.19
N ILE A 57 -68.58 74.81 18.02
CA ILE A 57 -68.53 73.54 17.27
C ILE A 57 -67.11 73.31 16.71
N ALA A 58 -66.48 74.33 16.12
CA ALA A 58 -65.11 74.22 15.60
C ALA A 58 -64.09 73.96 16.73
N ASP A 59 -64.26 74.61 17.89
CA ASP A 59 -63.48 74.36 19.09
C ASP A 59 -63.73 72.95 19.61
N ALA A 60 -64.98 72.48 19.66
CA ALA A 60 -65.32 71.14 20.09
C ALA A 60 -64.74 70.07 19.14
N GLU A 61 -64.77 70.27 17.83
CA GLU A 61 -64.13 69.39 16.85
C GLU A 61 -62.61 69.40 16.97
N THR A 62 -62.01 70.56 17.21
CA THR A 62 -60.57 70.71 17.42
C THR A 62 -60.15 70.03 18.72
N GLN A 63 -60.89 70.25 19.81
CA GLN A 63 -60.69 69.58 21.09
C GLN A 63 -60.88 68.07 20.98
N ALA A 64 -61.89 67.60 20.25
CA ALA A 64 -62.11 66.17 20.01
C ALA A 64 -60.95 65.55 19.22
N LYS A 65 -60.45 66.22 18.18
CA LYS A 65 -59.26 65.79 17.43
C LYS A 65 -58.00 65.81 18.29
N GLN A 66 -57.81 66.85 19.10
CA GLN A 66 -56.69 66.95 20.05
C GLN A 66 -56.76 65.84 21.11
N GLN A 67 -57.93 65.54 21.66
CA GLN A 67 -58.13 64.42 22.59
C GLN A 67 -57.87 63.08 21.91
N GLN A 68 -58.34 62.86 20.68
CA GLN A 68 -58.04 61.64 19.93
C GLN A 68 -56.55 61.48 19.63
N LEU A 69 -55.86 62.59 19.29
CA LEU A 69 -54.41 62.58 19.10
C LEU A 69 -53.68 62.30 20.41
N ALA A 70 -54.08 62.94 21.52
CA ALA A 70 -53.52 62.70 22.84
C ALA A 70 -53.70 61.23 23.28
N ILE A 71 -54.88 60.64 23.06
CA ILE A 71 -55.13 59.22 23.34
C ILE A 71 -54.24 58.34 22.46
N LYS A 72 -54.07 58.66 21.18
CA LYS A 72 -53.17 57.90 20.28
C LYS A 72 -51.71 58.04 20.70
N GLU A 73 -51.26 59.23 21.09
CA GLU A 73 -49.92 59.48 21.59
C GLU A 73 -49.67 58.71 22.89
N GLU A 74 -50.61 58.73 23.83
CA GLU A 74 -50.56 57.95 25.07
C GLU A 74 -50.54 56.45 24.79
N GLN A 75 -51.36 55.95 23.86
CA GLN A 75 -51.32 54.54 23.44
C GLN A 75 -49.98 54.14 22.83
N VAL A 76 -49.38 55.01 22.00
CA VAL A 76 -48.06 54.77 21.43
C VAL A 76 -46.98 54.79 22.51
N GLN A 77 -47.03 55.74 23.44
CA GLN A 77 -46.12 55.80 24.57
C GLN A 77 -46.23 54.55 25.45
N MET A 78 -47.45 54.16 25.85
CA MET A 78 -47.71 52.95 26.63
C MET A 78 -47.22 51.69 25.90
N ARG A 79 -47.42 51.61 24.58
CA ARG A 79 -46.91 50.48 23.79
C ARG A 79 -45.39 50.44 23.76
N ASN A 80 -44.74 51.59 23.58
CA ASN A 80 -43.28 51.70 23.58
C ASN A 80 -42.69 51.35 24.96
N GLU A 81 -43.33 51.78 26.05
CA GLU A 81 -42.93 51.42 27.41
C GLU A 81 -43.07 49.92 27.66
N MET A 82 -44.18 49.32 27.23
CA MET A 82 -44.40 47.88 27.34
C MET A 82 -43.41 47.08 26.47
N GLU A 83 -43.10 47.51 25.25
CA GLU A 83 -42.08 46.90 24.40
C GLU A 83 -40.69 47.01 25.03
N ALA A 84 -40.37 48.16 25.64
CA ALA A 84 -39.12 48.36 26.36
C ALA A 84 -39.03 47.46 27.61
N GLU A 85 -40.11 47.32 28.38
CA GLU A 85 -40.17 46.42 29.54
C GLU A 85 -40.05 44.96 29.11
N LEU A 86 -40.76 44.53 28.07
CA LEU A 86 -40.66 43.17 27.52
C LEU A 86 -39.23 42.88 27.05
N THR A 87 -38.58 43.84 26.41
CA THR A 87 -37.18 43.71 25.97
C THR A 87 -36.24 43.59 27.17
N ARG A 88 -36.46 44.37 28.24
CA ARG A 88 -35.69 44.27 29.49
C ARG A 88 -35.89 42.91 30.16
N ARG A 89 -37.13 42.45 30.30
CA ARG A 89 -37.47 41.13 30.87
C ARG A 89 -36.87 39.98 30.06
N ARG A 90 -36.91 40.06 28.72
CA ARG A 90 -36.26 39.06 27.85
C ARG A 90 -34.75 38.99 28.09
N LYS A 91 -34.07 40.14 28.13
CA LYS A 91 -32.62 40.19 28.43
C LYS A 91 -32.30 39.68 29.83
N GLU A 92 -33.17 39.91 30.81
CA GLU A 92 -33.01 39.37 32.16
C GLU A 92 -33.18 37.84 32.18
N LEU A 93 -34.20 37.32 31.49
CA LEU A 93 -34.41 35.89 31.33
C LEU A 93 -33.24 35.21 30.63
N GLU A 94 -32.73 35.76 29.53
CA GLU A 94 -31.55 35.24 28.83
C GLU A 94 -30.32 35.17 29.76
N ARG A 95 -30.11 36.19 30.60
CA ARG A 95 -29.02 36.20 31.59
C ARG A 95 -29.21 35.15 32.68
N ILE A 96 -30.45 34.93 33.13
CA ILE A 96 -30.77 33.89 34.11
C ILE A 96 -30.57 32.51 33.49
N GLU A 97 -31.02 32.27 32.26
CA GLU A 97 -30.81 31.03 31.52
C GLU A 97 -29.32 30.75 31.33
N GLU A 98 -28.53 31.72 30.88
CA GLU A 98 -27.08 31.54 30.72
C GLU A 98 -26.40 31.20 32.07
N ARG A 99 -26.86 31.83 33.17
CA ARG A 99 -26.34 31.55 34.51
C ARG A 99 -26.75 30.16 35.01
N LEU A 100 -27.96 29.72 34.70
CA LEU A 100 -28.45 28.38 35.03
C LEU A 100 -27.72 27.32 34.22
N GLN A 101 -27.50 27.54 32.92
CA GLN A 101 -26.72 26.64 32.08
C GLN A 101 -25.30 26.48 32.60
N LYS A 102 -24.61 27.59 32.91
CA LYS A 102 -23.26 27.54 33.51
C LYS A 102 -23.23 26.78 34.84
N ARG A 103 -24.30 26.85 35.64
CA ARG A 103 -24.41 26.07 36.88
C ARG A 103 -24.66 24.60 36.61
N LEU A 104 -25.46 24.27 35.59
CA LEU A 104 -25.73 22.90 35.15
C LEU A 104 -24.43 22.26 34.66
N ASP A 105 -23.73 22.90 33.74
CA ASP A 105 -22.44 22.41 33.19
C ASP A 105 -21.42 22.21 34.32
N SER A 106 -21.34 23.15 35.28
CA SER A 106 -20.45 23.02 36.44
C SER A 106 -20.86 21.87 37.38
N ALA A 107 -22.15 21.60 37.53
CA ALA A 107 -22.65 20.50 38.34
C ALA A 107 -22.39 19.14 37.66
N GLU A 108 -22.61 19.05 36.35
CA GLU A 108 -22.30 17.86 35.54
C GLU A 108 -20.80 17.54 35.58
N GLN A 109 -19.95 18.54 35.38
CA GLN A 109 -18.50 18.36 35.48
C GLN A 109 -18.06 17.88 36.88
N ARG A 110 -18.72 18.37 37.95
CA ARG A 110 -18.47 17.87 39.32
C ARG A 110 -18.96 16.45 39.50
N LEU A 111 -20.10 16.09 38.92
CA LEU A 111 -20.65 14.74 38.96
C LEU A 111 -19.68 13.75 38.29
N GLU A 112 -19.20 14.06 37.09
CA GLU A 112 -18.20 13.24 36.38
C GLU A 112 -16.90 13.09 37.18
N GLN A 113 -16.44 14.16 37.85
CA GLN A 113 -15.27 14.10 38.72
C GLN A 113 -15.50 13.20 39.93
N ILE A 114 -16.70 13.23 40.52
CA ILE A 114 -17.08 12.37 41.64
C ILE A 114 -17.16 10.91 41.17
N GLU A 115 -17.82 10.61 40.06
CA GLU A 115 -17.90 9.25 39.51
C GLU A 115 -16.53 8.70 39.13
N SER A 116 -15.65 9.52 38.55
CA SER A 116 -14.28 9.13 38.25
C SER A 116 -13.49 8.82 39.53
N ARG A 117 -13.66 9.63 40.58
CA ARG A 117 -13.06 9.37 41.90
C ARG A 117 -13.62 8.09 42.51
N ASP A 118 -14.92 7.86 42.43
CA ASP A 118 -15.58 6.68 42.98
C ASP A 118 -15.10 5.41 42.28
N ARG A 119 -15.01 5.42 40.95
CA ARG A 119 -14.40 4.31 40.17
C ARG A 119 -12.96 4.05 40.59
N LYS A 120 -12.14 5.10 40.77
CA LYS A 120 -10.74 4.96 41.23
C LYS A 120 -10.66 4.42 42.65
N LEU A 121 -11.57 4.84 43.54
CA LEU A 121 -11.65 4.34 44.91
C LEU A 121 -12.07 2.88 44.94
N ASN A 122 -13.10 2.48 44.17
CA ASN A 122 -13.53 1.09 44.06
C ASN A 122 -12.44 0.19 43.46
N GLN A 123 -11.72 0.66 42.44
CA GLN A 123 -10.55 -0.07 41.92
C GLN A 123 -9.43 -0.18 42.95
N ARG A 124 -9.18 0.88 43.73
CA ARG A 124 -8.19 0.85 44.81
C ARG A 124 -8.61 -0.10 45.92
N GLN A 125 -9.88 -0.10 46.31
CA GLN A 125 -10.43 -1.00 47.32
C GLN A 125 -10.30 -2.45 46.85
N SER A 126 -10.74 -2.78 45.64
CA SER A 126 -10.58 -4.13 45.08
C SER A 126 -9.11 -4.58 45.02
N LYS A 127 -8.18 -3.67 44.68
CA LYS A 127 -6.74 -3.97 44.75
C LYS A 127 -6.22 -4.14 46.18
N LEU A 128 -6.78 -3.43 47.15
CA LEU A 128 -6.45 -3.61 48.56
C LEU A 128 -6.99 -4.94 49.05
N ASP A 129 -8.24 -5.28 48.76
CA ASP A 129 -8.85 -6.56 49.14
C ASP A 129 -8.09 -7.75 48.53
N GLN A 130 -7.66 -7.64 47.26
CA GLN A 130 -6.80 -8.65 46.64
C GLN A 130 -5.42 -8.76 47.31
N LYS A 131 -4.85 -7.62 47.74
CA LYS A 131 -3.58 -7.62 48.46
C LYS A 131 -3.74 -8.19 49.86
N GLU A 132 -4.82 -7.88 50.55
CA GLU A 132 -5.14 -8.40 51.88
C GLU A 132 -5.32 -9.91 51.81
N ALA A 133 -6.14 -10.42 50.87
CA ALA A 133 -6.27 -11.86 50.65
C ALA A 133 -4.94 -12.54 50.28
N SER A 134 -4.11 -11.89 49.47
CA SER A 134 -2.77 -12.39 49.16
C SER A 134 -1.83 -12.35 50.37
N LEU A 135 -1.96 -11.37 51.26
CA LEU A 135 -1.16 -11.27 52.47
C LEU A 135 -1.58 -12.34 53.48
N ASP A 136 -2.88 -12.57 53.66
CA ASP A 136 -3.40 -13.64 54.50
C ASP A 136 -2.92 -15.01 54.01
N GLN A 137 -2.98 -15.24 52.69
CA GLN A 137 -2.44 -16.46 52.08
C GLN A 137 -0.92 -16.56 52.30
N MET A 138 -0.18 -15.48 52.10
CA MET A 138 1.26 -15.46 52.36
C MET A 138 1.59 -15.66 53.83
N GLU A 139 0.78 -15.17 54.76
CA GLU A 139 0.96 -15.35 56.20
C GLU A 139 0.71 -16.81 56.60
N GLU A 140 -0.29 -17.47 56.00
CA GLU A 140 -0.53 -18.89 56.18
C GLU A 140 0.59 -19.75 55.56
N GLU A 141 1.04 -19.42 54.35
CA GLU A 141 2.21 -20.04 53.71
C GLU A 141 3.49 -19.83 54.52
N TRP A 142 3.72 -18.63 55.06
CA TRP A 142 4.87 -18.32 55.91
C TRP A 142 4.79 -19.02 57.25
N SER A 143 3.61 -19.15 57.85
CA SER A 143 3.41 -19.89 59.09
C SER A 143 3.75 -21.37 58.88
N GLN A 144 3.24 -21.98 57.80
CA GLN A 144 3.55 -23.35 57.41
C GLN A 144 5.04 -23.54 57.09
N GLU A 145 5.64 -22.59 56.36
CA GLU A 145 7.05 -22.67 55.99
C GLU A 145 7.98 -22.34 57.18
N LEU A 146 7.58 -21.48 58.12
CA LEU A 146 8.27 -21.27 59.40
C LEU A 146 8.21 -22.52 60.26
N GLN A 147 7.08 -23.22 60.28
CA GLN A 147 6.93 -24.50 60.97
C GLN A 147 7.85 -25.56 60.32
N ARG A 148 7.90 -25.59 58.97
CA ARG A 148 8.82 -26.45 58.23
C ARG A 148 10.29 -26.10 58.47
N VAL A 149 10.65 -24.81 58.45
CA VAL A 149 12.02 -24.32 58.66
C VAL A 149 12.46 -24.51 60.12
N ALA A 150 11.56 -24.38 61.09
CA ALA A 150 11.82 -24.68 62.50
C ALA A 150 12.08 -26.17 62.76
N GLU A 151 11.55 -27.05 61.90
CA GLU A 151 11.80 -28.50 61.91
C GLU A 151 12.99 -28.92 61.04
N MET A 152 13.51 -28.04 60.18
CA MET A 152 14.64 -28.34 59.29
C MET A 152 15.98 -28.24 60.03
N ASN A 153 16.85 -29.21 59.78
CA ASN A 153 18.24 -29.14 60.19
C ASN A 153 19.10 -28.37 59.16
N GLN A 154 20.32 -28.01 59.56
CA GLN A 154 21.21 -27.15 58.75
C GLN A 154 21.59 -27.78 57.39
N GLU A 155 21.68 -29.11 57.31
CA GLU A 155 21.97 -29.83 56.07
C GLU A 155 20.80 -29.75 55.08
N GLN A 156 19.56 -29.95 55.55
CA GLN A 156 18.35 -29.85 54.73
C GLN A 156 18.15 -28.42 54.18
N ALA A 157 18.46 -27.40 54.98
CA ALA A 157 18.38 -26.01 54.54
C ALA A 157 19.42 -25.68 53.44
N MET A 158 20.62 -26.23 53.57
CA MET A 158 21.69 -26.08 52.57
C MET A 158 21.30 -26.75 51.25
N GLU A 159 20.78 -27.99 51.30
CA GLU A 159 20.38 -28.74 50.10
C GLU A 159 19.26 -28.04 49.32
N LEU A 160 18.25 -27.51 50.04
CA LEU A 160 17.15 -26.76 49.43
C LEU A 160 17.62 -25.44 48.78
N LEU A 161 18.55 -24.73 49.43
CA LEU A 161 19.14 -23.51 48.90
C LEU A 161 19.95 -23.80 47.63
N LEU A 162 20.78 -24.84 47.65
CA LEU A 162 21.57 -25.26 46.50
C LEU A 162 20.67 -25.65 45.31
N ALA A 163 19.59 -26.41 45.56
CA ALA A 163 18.62 -26.77 44.52
C ALA A 163 17.93 -25.53 43.89
N ARG A 164 17.65 -24.50 44.70
CA ARG A 164 17.01 -23.27 44.22
C ARG A 164 17.96 -22.37 43.43
N VAL A 165 19.21 -22.25 43.89
CA VAL A 165 20.28 -21.55 43.16
C VAL A 165 20.55 -22.25 41.84
N GLU A 166 20.62 -23.59 41.82
CA GLU A 166 20.80 -24.36 40.60
C GLU A 166 19.65 -24.14 39.60
N LYS A 167 18.39 -24.18 40.07
CA LYS A 167 17.23 -23.94 39.21
C LYS A 167 17.23 -22.54 38.58
N ASN A 168 17.54 -21.51 39.37
CA ASN A 168 17.61 -20.14 38.88
C ASN A 168 18.78 -19.95 37.91
N ALA A 169 19.96 -20.48 38.23
CA ALA A 169 21.12 -20.44 37.35
C ALA A 169 20.85 -21.15 36.01
N ARG A 170 20.16 -22.30 36.02
CA ARG A 170 19.75 -22.99 34.80
C ARG A 170 18.81 -22.16 33.92
N GLN A 171 17.85 -21.43 34.51
CA GLN A 171 16.96 -20.56 33.75
C GLN A 171 17.68 -19.35 33.16
N GLU A 172 18.60 -18.75 33.91
CA GLU A 172 19.39 -17.61 33.46
C GLU A 172 20.36 -18.01 32.35
N MET A 173 21.07 -19.12 32.51
CA MET A 173 21.89 -19.71 31.45
C MET A 173 21.07 -20.01 30.19
N ALA A 174 19.87 -20.58 30.33
CA ALA A 174 19.01 -20.86 29.16
C ALA A 174 18.59 -19.58 28.41
N ARG A 175 18.39 -18.45 29.12
CA ARG A 175 18.15 -17.15 28.49
C ARG A 175 19.39 -16.62 27.79
N THR A 176 20.54 -16.67 28.46
CA THR A 176 21.82 -16.24 27.87
C THR A 176 22.16 -17.05 26.63
N VAL A 177 21.97 -18.37 26.65
CA VAL A 177 22.20 -19.25 25.48
C VAL A 177 21.33 -18.82 24.31
N ARG A 178 20.02 -18.64 24.50
CA ARG A 178 19.12 -18.18 23.42
C ARG A 178 19.48 -16.80 22.89
N GLN A 179 19.90 -15.89 23.77
CA GLN A 179 20.33 -14.56 23.36
C GLN A 179 21.60 -14.65 22.49
N VAL A 180 22.59 -15.41 22.93
CA VAL A 180 23.83 -15.64 22.16
C VAL A 180 23.53 -16.34 20.84
N GLU A 181 22.66 -17.34 20.80
CA GLU A 181 22.23 -18.00 19.57
C GLU A 181 21.56 -17.02 18.60
N ALA A 182 20.71 -16.13 19.08
CA ALA A 182 20.08 -15.10 18.26
C ALA A 182 21.10 -14.09 17.72
N GLU A 183 22.03 -13.61 18.56
CA GLU A 183 23.11 -12.71 18.15
C GLU A 183 24.03 -13.36 17.10
N VAL A 184 24.35 -14.64 17.26
CA VAL A 184 25.14 -15.42 16.30
C VAL A 184 24.37 -15.57 14.98
N GLN A 185 23.06 -15.81 15.03
CA GLN A 185 22.24 -15.93 13.83
C GLN A 185 22.17 -14.59 13.07
N ASP A 186 21.93 -13.48 13.77
CA ASP A 186 21.89 -12.15 13.16
C ASP A 186 23.23 -11.78 12.50
N GLU A 187 24.34 -12.07 13.17
CA GLU A 187 25.69 -11.83 12.63
C GLU A 187 26.01 -12.75 11.45
N ALA A 188 25.58 -14.02 11.49
CA ALA A 188 25.72 -14.95 10.37
C ALA A 188 24.93 -14.47 9.14
N ASP A 189 23.69 -14.02 9.32
CA ASP A 189 22.85 -13.47 8.25
C ASP A 189 23.43 -12.20 7.65
N ARG A 190 24.09 -11.35 8.47
CA ARG A 190 24.80 -10.16 8.01
C ARG A 190 26.01 -10.54 7.16
N ARG A 191 26.87 -11.43 7.65
CA ARG A 191 28.06 -11.90 6.91
C ARG A 191 27.68 -12.63 5.62
N ALA A 192 26.62 -13.44 5.63
CA ALA A 192 26.14 -14.11 4.43
C ALA A 192 25.72 -13.10 3.35
N ARG A 193 24.98 -12.04 3.74
CA ARG A 193 24.62 -10.94 2.83
C ARG A 193 25.85 -10.21 2.29
N GLU A 194 26.86 -9.95 3.12
CA GLU A 194 28.12 -9.32 2.69
C GLU A 194 28.86 -10.17 1.64
N ILE A 195 28.99 -11.48 1.88
CA ILE A 195 29.65 -12.42 0.94
C ILE A 195 28.91 -12.49 -0.40
N ILE A 196 27.58 -12.63 -0.37
CA ILE A 196 26.77 -12.68 -1.59
C ILE A 196 26.87 -11.37 -2.37
N THR A 197 26.77 -10.23 -1.69
CA THR A 197 26.85 -8.91 -2.32
C THR A 197 28.21 -8.71 -2.99
N LEU A 198 29.31 -9.05 -2.30
CA LEU A 198 30.66 -8.98 -2.85
C LEU A 198 30.84 -9.88 -4.08
N ALA A 199 30.28 -11.10 -4.02
CA ALA A 199 30.35 -12.05 -5.13
C ALA A 199 29.60 -11.53 -6.38
N VAL A 200 28.42 -10.93 -6.18
CA VAL A 200 27.63 -10.32 -7.27
C VAL A 200 28.30 -9.07 -7.83
N GLU A 201 28.79 -8.15 -6.98
CA GLU A 201 29.46 -6.92 -7.42
C GLU A 201 30.67 -7.19 -8.30
N ARG A 202 31.48 -8.21 -7.97
CA ARG A 202 32.68 -8.56 -8.74
C ARG A 202 32.40 -9.11 -10.13
N ILE A 203 31.17 -9.58 -10.37
CA ILE A 203 30.78 -10.28 -11.60
C ILE A 203 29.79 -9.46 -12.44
N ALA A 204 29.29 -8.33 -11.93
CA ALA A 204 28.40 -7.44 -12.66
C ALA A 204 29.04 -6.95 -13.98
N SER A 205 28.74 -7.67 -15.06
CA SER A 205 29.09 -7.38 -16.44
C SER A 205 27.81 -7.31 -17.27
N ASP A 206 27.81 -6.44 -18.28
CA ASP A 206 26.71 -6.24 -19.22
C ASP A 206 26.62 -7.43 -20.18
N HIS A 207 25.87 -8.47 -19.82
CA HIS A 207 25.59 -9.60 -20.71
C HIS A 207 24.17 -9.48 -21.29
N VAL A 208 24.10 -9.47 -22.62
CA VAL A 208 22.87 -9.34 -23.40
C VAL A 208 22.19 -10.70 -23.51
N SER A 209 20.89 -10.76 -23.24
CA SER A 209 20.07 -11.96 -23.51
C SER A 209 20.04 -12.26 -25.00
N GLU A 210 20.48 -13.45 -25.40
CA GLU A 210 20.42 -13.91 -26.79
C GLU A 210 19.07 -14.61 -27.06
N TYR A 211 18.42 -14.25 -28.17
CA TYR A 211 17.15 -14.86 -28.59
C TYR A 211 17.40 -16.15 -29.39
N ALA A 212 16.68 -17.21 -29.03
CA ALA A 212 16.88 -18.56 -29.56
C ALA A 212 16.15 -18.85 -30.89
N VAL A 213 16.06 -17.88 -31.81
CA VAL A 213 15.51 -18.12 -33.15
C VAL A 213 16.64 -18.06 -34.16
N SER A 214 17.04 -19.23 -34.68
CA SER A 214 17.99 -19.32 -35.78
C SER A 214 17.23 -19.18 -37.09
N SER A 215 17.06 -17.96 -37.56
CA SER A 215 16.61 -17.67 -38.93
C SER A 215 17.82 -17.34 -39.82
N VAL A 216 17.72 -17.72 -41.09
CA VAL A 216 18.68 -17.29 -42.12
C VAL A 216 17.96 -16.34 -43.06
N SER A 217 18.40 -15.08 -43.08
CA SER A 217 17.94 -14.12 -44.09
C SER A 217 18.50 -14.48 -45.46
N LEU A 218 17.62 -14.49 -46.45
CA LEU A 218 17.92 -14.76 -47.84
C LEU A 218 17.94 -13.45 -48.63
N PRO A 219 18.82 -13.31 -49.64
CA PRO A 219 18.91 -12.10 -50.45
C PRO A 219 17.75 -11.91 -51.44
N SER A 220 16.96 -12.96 -51.71
CA SER A 220 15.77 -12.91 -52.56
C SER A 220 14.92 -14.18 -52.43
N ASP A 221 13.64 -14.09 -52.80
CA ASP A 221 12.77 -15.26 -52.94
C ASP A 221 13.21 -16.22 -54.05
N GLU A 222 13.97 -15.75 -55.05
CA GLU A 222 14.61 -16.63 -56.03
C GLU A 222 15.62 -17.57 -55.36
N MET A 223 16.38 -17.07 -54.38
CA MET A 223 17.29 -17.88 -53.58
C MET A 223 16.52 -18.89 -52.73
N LYS A 224 15.38 -18.50 -52.15
CA LYS A 224 14.46 -19.40 -51.44
C LYS A 224 14.02 -20.57 -52.35
N GLY A 225 13.64 -20.26 -53.60
CA GLY A 225 13.31 -21.27 -54.62
C GLY A 225 14.46 -22.22 -54.98
N ARG A 226 15.71 -21.73 -55.00
CA ARG A 226 16.91 -22.57 -55.24
C ARG A 226 17.24 -23.48 -54.06
N ILE A 227 17.03 -23.02 -52.83
CA ILE A 227 17.20 -23.81 -51.60
C ILE A 227 16.19 -24.95 -51.55
N ILE A 228 14.93 -24.70 -51.91
CA ILE A 228 13.90 -25.75 -52.03
C ILE A 228 14.28 -26.73 -53.15
N GLY A 229 14.63 -26.18 -54.32
CA GLY A 229 14.94 -26.96 -55.52
C GLY A 229 13.69 -27.60 -56.15
N ARG A 230 13.85 -28.15 -57.35
CA ARG A 230 12.73 -28.81 -58.07
C ARG A 230 12.22 -30.00 -57.24
N GLN A 231 10.92 -30.01 -56.93
CA GLN A 231 10.25 -31.02 -56.10
C GLN A 231 10.85 -31.18 -54.68
N GLY A 232 11.47 -30.13 -54.12
CA GLY A 232 12.06 -30.20 -52.79
C GLY A 232 13.34 -31.03 -52.71
N ARG A 233 14.01 -31.29 -53.86
CA ARG A 233 15.23 -32.12 -53.88
C ARG A 233 16.37 -31.54 -53.04
N ASN A 234 16.55 -30.23 -53.07
CA ASN A 234 17.68 -29.58 -52.40
C ASN A 234 17.41 -29.44 -50.90
N ILE A 235 16.20 -29.05 -50.50
CA ILE A 235 15.82 -28.96 -49.08
C ILE A 235 15.95 -30.33 -48.40
N ARG A 236 15.45 -31.40 -49.01
CA ARG A 236 15.60 -32.77 -48.49
C ARG A 236 17.06 -33.21 -48.38
N ALA A 237 17.91 -32.82 -49.34
CA ALA A 237 19.33 -33.12 -49.28
C ALA A 237 20.02 -32.39 -48.11
N ILE A 238 19.62 -31.15 -47.82
CA ILE A 238 20.12 -30.39 -46.66
C ILE A 238 19.62 -31.01 -45.35
N GLU A 239 18.33 -31.29 -45.26
CA GLU A 239 17.70 -31.92 -44.09
C GLU A 239 18.34 -33.29 -43.79
N GLN A 240 18.56 -34.12 -44.81
CA GLN A 240 19.18 -35.43 -44.65
C GLN A 240 20.68 -35.33 -44.30
N ALA A 241 21.41 -34.38 -44.88
CA ALA A 241 22.85 -34.24 -44.61
C ALA A 241 23.15 -33.72 -43.20
N ILE A 242 22.29 -32.85 -42.65
CA ILE A 242 22.52 -32.20 -41.34
C ILE A 242 21.68 -32.84 -40.22
N GLY A 243 20.55 -33.46 -40.56
CA GLY A 243 19.58 -33.99 -39.60
C GLY A 243 18.81 -32.89 -38.89
N VAL A 244 18.24 -31.95 -39.65
CA VAL A 244 17.38 -30.84 -39.20
C VAL A 244 16.15 -30.74 -40.09
N ASP A 245 15.10 -30.07 -39.62
CA ASP A 245 13.91 -29.76 -40.41
C ASP A 245 13.96 -28.28 -40.83
N LEU A 246 13.78 -28.00 -42.12
CA LEU A 246 13.78 -26.63 -42.64
C LEU A 246 12.34 -26.19 -42.91
N VAL A 247 11.84 -25.28 -42.08
CA VAL A 247 10.49 -24.75 -42.21
C VAL A 247 10.51 -23.56 -43.17
N VAL A 248 9.81 -23.75 -44.29
CA VAL A 248 9.62 -22.72 -45.32
C VAL A 248 8.16 -22.26 -45.22
N ASP A 249 7.94 -21.16 -44.52
CA ASP A 249 6.62 -20.55 -44.35
C ASP A 249 6.42 -19.34 -45.30
N ASP A 250 5.25 -18.70 -45.24
CA ASP A 250 4.88 -17.49 -45.99
C ASP A 250 5.72 -16.25 -45.62
N THR A 251 6.67 -16.38 -44.68
CA THR A 251 7.62 -15.31 -44.36
C THR A 251 8.54 -15.04 -45.55
N PRO A 252 8.52 -13.83 -46.14
CA PRO A 252 9.39 -13.49 -47.27
C PRO A 252 10.86 -13.51 -46.85
N GLU A 253 11.74 -13.93 -47.76
CA GLU A 253 13.20 -13.79 -47.61
C GLU A 253 13.81 -14.45 -46.35
N ALA A 254 13.14 -15.43 -45.73
CA ALA A 254 13.67 -16.15 -44.57
C ALA A 254 13.35 -17.65 -44.60
N ILE A 255 14.25 -18.45 -44.03
CA ILE A 255 14.02 -19.88 -43.71
C ILE A 255 14.28 -20.08 -42.22
N ILE A 256 13.39 -20.83 -41.58
CA ILE A 256 13.46 -21.16 -40.15
C ILE A 256 14.06 -22.55 -40.00
N ILE A 257 15.08 -22.68 -39.14
CA ILE A 257 15.75 -23.95 -38.86
C ILE A 257 15.16 -24.54 -37.58
N SER A 258 14.53 -25.72 -37.70
CA SER A 258 14.01 -26.46 -36.56
C SER A 258 14.91 -27.66 -36.25
N SER A 259 15.43 -27.73 -35.03
CA SER A 259 16.17 -28.88 -34.52
C SER A 259 16.27 -28.82 -32.99
N PHE A 260 16.21 -29.98 -32.34
CA PHE A 260 16.42 -30.11 -30.89
C PHE A 260 17.90 -30.04 -30.50
N ASP A 261 18.83 -30.37 -31.42
CA ASP A 261 20.27 -30.23 -31.18
C ASP A 261 20.74 -28.82 -31.60
N PRO A 262 21.18 -27.98 -30.64
CA PRO A 262 21.66 -26.64 -30.94
C PRO A 262 22.88 -26.63 -31.87
N VAL A 263 23.73 -27.65 -31.82
CA VAL A 263 24.93 -27.74 -32.66
C VAL A 263 24.52 -27.99 -34.11
N ARG A 264 23.58 -28.92 -34.37
CA ARG A 264 23.05 -29.16 -35.72
C ARG A 264 22.37 -27.92 -36.29
N ARG A 265 21.63 -27.18 -35.46
CA ARG A 265 20.99 -25.93 -35.86
C ARG A 265 22.01 -24.90 -36.34
N GLU A 266 23.13 -24.80 -35.65
CA GLU A 266 24.20 -23.88 -36.00
C GLU A 266 24.98 -24.33 -37.26
N VAL A 267 25.25 -25.64 -37.39
CA VAL A 267 25.84 -26.22 -38.61
C VAL A 267 24.94 -25.94 -39.81
N ALA A 268 23.61 -26.11 -39.67
CA ALA A 268 22.64 -25.75 -40.69
C ALA A 268 22.67 -24.26 -41.05
N ARG A 269 22.70 -23.38 -40.04
CA ARG A 269 22.79 -21.93 -40.25
C ARG A 269 24.04 -21.57 -41.05
N MET A 270 25.20 -22.07 -40.64
CA MET A 270 26.48 -21.80 -41.30
C MET A 270 26.54 -22.38 -42.72
N ALA A 271 26.09 -23.63 -42.90
CA ALA A 271 26.06 -24.27 -44.21
C ALA A 271 25.13 -23.53 -45.18
N LEU A 272 23.93 -23.14 -44.72
CA LEU A 272 22.99 -22.35 -45.52
C LEU A 272 23.55 -20.98 -45.88
N SER A 273 24.16 -20.25 -44.93
CA SER A 273 24.81 -18.97 -45.22
C SER A 273 25.91 -19.08 -46.29
N LYS A 274 26.74 -20.14 -46.23
CA LYS A 274 27.78 -20.40 -47.23
C LYS A 274 27.20 -20.77 -48.60
N LEU A 275 26.17 -21.61 -48.63
CA LEU A 275 25.48 -21.99 -49.87
C LEU A 275 24.79 -20.79 -50.54
N VAL A 276 24.19 -19.90 -49.75
CA VAL A 276 23.58 -18.65 -50.23
C VAL A 276 24.63 -17.71 -50.80
N ALA A 277 25.78 -17.55 -50.13
CA ALA A 277 26.88 -16.72 -50.62
C ALA A 277 27.50 -17.24 -51.92
N ASP A 278 27.60 -18.56 -52.09
CA ASP A 278 28.10 -19.22 -53.31
C ASP A 278 27.06 -19.22 -54.45
N GLY A 279 25.77 -19.19 -54.12
CA GLY A 279 24.64 -19.13 -55.07
C GLY A 279 24.39 -20.40 -55.88
N ARG A 280 25.19 -21.46 -55.67
CA ARG A 280 25.09 -22.78 -56.31
C ARG A 280 24.60 -23.84 -55.34
N ILE A 281 23.37 -24.30 -55.54
CA ILE A 281 22.71 -25.24 -54.61
C ILE A 281 22.37 -26.53 -55.35
N HIS A 282 23.19 -27.56 -55.15
CA HIS A 282 22.97 -28.92 -55.67
C HIS A 282 23.50 -29.96 -54.66
N PRO A 283 22.99 -31.21 -54.67
CA PRO A 283 23.26 -32.19 -53.60
C PRO A 283 24.73 -32.40 -53.24
N THR A 284 25.60 -32.61 -54.24
CA THR A 284 27.05 -32.80 -53.99
C THR A 284 27.74 -31.59 -53.35
N ARG A 285 27.24 -30.38 -53.63
CA ARG A 285 27.77 -29.15 -53.01
C ARG A 285 27.24 -28.99 -51.59
N ILE A 286 25.97 -29.30 -51.38
CA ILE A 286 25.33 -29.31 -50.06
C ILE A 286 26.14 -30.21 -49.13
N GLU A 287 26.38 -31.48 -49.50
CA GLU A 287 27.15 -32.42 -48.68
C GLU A 287 28.54 -31.87 -48.31
N LYS A 288 29.25 -31.31 -49.30
CA LYS A 288 30.59 -30.73 -49.09
C LYS A 288 30.60 -29.50 -48.19
N GLU A 289 29.62 -28.61 -48.34
CA GLU A 289 29.54 -27.40 -47.50
C GLU A 289 29.06 -27.73 -46.09
N VAL A 290 28.21 -28.76 -45.92
CA VAL A 290 27.84 -29.31 -44.62
C VAL A 290 29.05 -29.90 -43.91
N GLU A 291 29.85 -30.73 -44.58
CA GLU A 291 31.08 -31.30 -43.99
C GLU A 291 32.06 -30.21 -43.53
N ARG A 292 32.24 -29.17 -44.35
CA ARG A 292 33.06 -28.00 -43.99
C ARG A 292 32.51 -27.22 -42.81
N ALA A 293 31.19 -26.98 -42.79
CA ALA A 293 30.54 -26.30 -41.67
C ALA A 293 30.68 -27.11 -40.37
N GLN A 294 30.53 -28.44 -40.44
CA GLN A 294 30.72 -29.31 -39.29
C GLN A 294 32.15 -29.23 -38.73
N GLN A 295 33.17 -29.32 -39.58
CA GLN A 295 34.57 -29.21 -39.16
C GLN A 295 34.89 -27.84 -38.52
N GLU A 296 34.33 -26.76 -39.06
CA GLU A 296 34.51 -25.41 -38.52
C GLU A 296 33.81 -25.24 -37.16
N ILE A 297 32.57 -25.73 -37.04
CA ILE A 297 31.85 -25.72 -35.77
C ILE A 297 32.55 -26.57 -34.72
N ASP A 298 33.05 -27.76 -35.06
CA ASP A 298 33.81 -28.60 -34.12
C ASP A 298 35.08 -27.90 -33.60
N ARG A 299 35.74 -27.12 -34.47
CA ARG A 299 36.88 -26.29 -34.07
C ARG A 299 36.44 -25.17 -33.13
N VAL A 300 35.35 -24.46 -33.43
CA VAL A 300 34.80 -23.40 -32.57
C VAL A 300 34.37 -23.96 -31.21
N ILE A 301 33.79 -25.17 -31.16
CA ILE A 301 33.45 -25.88 -29.93
C ILE A 301 34.71 -26.10 -29.10
N MET A 302 35.75 -26.66 -29.70
CA MET A 302 36.99 -26.95 -28.98
C MET A 302 37.64 -25.67 -28.45
N GLU A 303 37.78 -24.64 -29.28
CA GLU A 303 38.36 -23.35 -28.91
C GLU A 303 37.56 -22.68 -27.78
N ALA A 304 36.22 -22.74 -27.82
CA ALA A 304 35.37 -22.18 -26.77
C ALA A 304 35.52 -22.92 -25.43
N GLY A 305 35.59 -24.25 -25.46
CA GLY A 305 35.84 -25.06 -24.27
C GLY A 305 37.22 -24.76 -23.66
N GLU A 306 38.26 -24.70 -24.49
CA GLU A 306 39.62 -24.36 -24.05
C GLU A 306 39.66 -22.98 -23.41
N GLN A 307 39.05 -21.98 -24.06
CA GLN A 307 38.97 -20.62 -23.54
C GLN A 307 38.28 -20.58 -22.18
N ALA A 308 37.15 -21.29 -22.00
CA ALA A 308 36.45 -21.37 -20.72
C ALA A 308 37.31 -21.99 -19.61
N THR A 309 38.11 -23.01 -19.92
CA THR A 309 39.04 -23.60 -18.93
C THR A 309 40.19 -22.66 -18.58
N ILE A 310 40.66 -21.84 -19.53
CA ILE A 310 41.71 -20.85 -19.29
C ILE A 310 41.17 -19.70 -18.43
N GLU A 311 40.02 -19.16 -18.79
CA GLU A 311 39.39 -18.02 -18.11
C GLU A 311 39.10 -18.34 -16.64
N THR A 312 38.57 -19.53 -16.38
CA THR A 312 38.33 -20.00 -15.00
C THR A 312 39.60 -20.54 -14.33
N GLY A 313 40.72 -20.73 -15.04
CA GLY A 313 41.92 -21.36 -14.48
C GLY A 313 41.71 -22.82 -14.07
N SER A 314 40.84 -23.54 -14.79
CA SER A 314 40.48 -24.96 -14.59
C SER A 314 41.13 -25.87 -15.64
N GLN A 315 42.41 -25.64 -15.93
CA GLN A 315 43.17 -26.39 -16.95
C GLN A 315 43.44 -27.85 -16.53
N GLY A 316 43.70 -28.72 -17.51
CA GLY A 316 44.04 -30.13 -17.29
C GLY A 316 42.87 -31.11 -17.36
N LEU A 317 41.71 -30.66 -17.85
CA LEU A 317 40.56 -31.53 -18.10
C LEU A 317 40.77 -32.42 -19.33
N HIS A 318 40.14 -33.58 -19.31
CA HIS A 318 40.15 -34.49 -20.45
C HIS A 318 39.54 -33.81 -21.69
N ARG A 319 40.12 -34.05 -22.88
CA ARG A 319 39.71 -33.42 -24.15
C ARG A 319 38.21 -33.51 -24.41
N GLU A 320 37.59 -34.64 -24.06
CA GLU A 320 36.15 -34.83 -24.26
C GLU A 320 35.31 -33.93 -23.34
N ILE A 321 35.74 -33.68 -22.09
CA ILE A 321 35.06 -32.73 -21.21
C ILE A 321 35.15 -31.31 -21.80
N VAL A 322 36.33 -30.94 -22.28
CA VAL A 322 36.55 -29.62 -22.91
C VAL A 322 35.64 -29.45 -24.13
N LYS A 323 35.52 -30.49 -24.97
CA LYS A 323 34.61 -30.50 -26.11
C LYS A 323 33.14 -30.36 -25.67
N LEU A 324 32.69 -31.12 -24.67
CA LEU A 324 31.32 -31.04 -24.15
C LEU A 324 31.02 -29.66 -23.55
N LEU A 325 31.95 -29.09 -22.79
CA LEU A 325 31.86 -27.73 -22.27
C LEU A 325 31.68 -26.72 -23.41
N GLY A 326 32.49 -26.83 -24.47
CA GLY A 326 32.39 -25.99 -25.66
C GLY A 326 31.04 -26.09 -26.38
N ARG A 327 30.38 -27.26 -26.37
CA ARG A 327 29.03 -27.42 -26.96
C ARG A 327 27.99 -26.54 -26.28
N LEU A 328 28.16 -26.21 -25.00
CA LEU A 328 27.26 -25.33 -24.26
C LEU A 328 27.21 -23.92 -24.85
N LYS A 329 28.21 -23.51 -25.65
CA LYS A 329 28.23 -22.21 -26.37
C LYS A 329 27.02 -22.04 -27.29
N PHE A 330 26.51 -23.12 -27.87
CA PHE A 330 25.36 -23.04 -28.79
C PHE A 330 24.03 -23.29 -28.08
N ARG A 331 24.06 -23.60 -26.78
CA ARG A 331 22.87 -23.85 -25.99
C ARG A 331 22.48 -22.59 -25.23
N THR A 332 21.21 -22.24 -25.34
CA THR A 332 20.59 -21.18 -24.55
C THR A 332 19.56 -21.83 -23.63
N SER A 333 19.48 -21.38 -22.37
CA SER A 333 18.45 -21.79 -21.42
C SER A 333 17.97 -20.55 -20.69
N TYR A 334 16.66 -20.36 -20.62
CA TYR A 334 16.04 -19.16 -20.01
C TYR A 334 16.58 -17.82 -20.56
N GLY A 335 16.95 -17.77 -21.85
CA GLY A 335 17.48 -16.56 -22.49
C GLY A 335 18.95 -16.24 -22.18
N GLN A 336 19.65 -17.13 -21.48
CA GLN A 336 21.09 -17.04 -21.19
C GLN A 336 21.87 -18.12 -21.94
N ASN A 337 23.06 -17.76 -22.42
CA ASN A 337 23.97 -18.70 -23.01
C ASN A 337 24.57 -19.63 -21.93
N GLN A 338 24.52 -20.93 -22.16
CA GLN A 338 24.82 -21.93 -21.14
C GLN A 338 26.33 -22.05 -20.82
N LEU A 339 27.20 -21.78 -21.79
CA LEU A 339 28.65 -21.73 -21.53
C LEU A 339 29.01 -20.52 -20.67
N HIS A 340 28.41 -19.36 -20.97
CA HIS A 340 28.61 -18.16 -20.17
C HIS A 340 28.08 -18.33 -18.74
N HIS A 341 26.90 -18.95 -18.57
CA HIS A 341 26.37 -19.35 -17.25
C HIS A 341 27.36 -20.22 -16.47
N ALA A 342 27.96 -21.21 -17.12
CA ALA A 342 28.93 -22.10 -16.48
C ALA A 342 30.21 -21.36 -16.05
N ILE A 343 30.75 -20.47 -16.88
CA ILE A 343 31.93 -19.64 -16.55
C ILE A 343 31.60 -18.71 -15.37
N GLU A 344 30.43 -18.06 -15.41
CA GLU A 344 29.98 -17.17 -14.35
C GLU A 344 29.80 -17.91 -13.03
N THR A 345 29.12 -19.05 -13.05
CA THR A 345 28.92 -19.92 -11.89
C THR A 345 30.26 -20.36 -11.30
N ALA A 346 31.25 -20.68 -12.14
CA ALA A 346 32.60 -21.01 -11.69
C ALA A 346 33.26 -19.83 -10.96
N HIS A 347 33.13 -18.59 -11.46
CA HIS A 347 33.66 -17.40 -10.82
C HIS A 347 32.96 -17.10 -9.49
N LEU A 348 31.63 -17.17 -9.45
CA LEU A 348 30.83 -16.99 -8.23
C LEU A 348 31.24 -18.01 -7.16
N ALA A 349 31.27 -19.30 -7.54
CA ALA A 349 31.66 -20.38 -6.65
C ALA A 349 33.09 -20.19 -6.10
N ALA A 350 34.02 -19.71 -6.93
CA ALA A 350 35.38 -19.42 -6.50
C ALA A 350 35.47 -18.27 -5.48
N ILE A 351 34.71 -17.20 -5.68
CA ILE A 351 34.68 -16.05 -4.75
C ILE A 351 34.05 -16.47 -3.42
N ILE A 352 32.89 -17.13 -3.47
CA ILE A 352 32.19 -17.59 -2.26
C ILE A 352 33.08 -18.58 -1.49
N ALA A 353 33.70 -19.55 -2.16
CA ALA A 353 34.61 -20.48 -1.52
C ALA A 353 35.80 -19.79 -0.84
N ASN A 354 36.34 -18.72 -1.44
CA ASN A 354 37.43 -17.97 -0.85
C ASN A 354 37.01 -17.26 0.45
N GLU A 355 35.84 -16.63 0.47
CA GLU A 355 35.30 -15.95 1.66
C GLU A 355 34.90 -16.93 2.77
N LEU A 356 34.46 -18.14 2.41
CA LEU A 356 34.11 -19.21 3.37
C LEU A 356 35.29 -20.09 3.77
N HIS A 357 36.51 -19.82 3.28
CA HIS A 357 37.70 -20.64 3.49
C HIS A 357 37.55 -22.12 3.04
N ALA A 358 36.73 -22.36 2.01
CA ALA A 358 36.55 -23.65 1.36
C ALA A 358 37.56 -23.85 0.20
N ASN A 359 37.58 -25.03 -0.42
CA ASN A 359 38.50 -25.32 -1.52
C ASN A 359 38.06 -24.64 -2.82
N VAL A 360 38.68 -23.48 -3.09
CA VAL A 360 38.42 -22.67 -4.29
C VAL A 360 38.56 -23.44 -5.60
N LYS A 361 39.54 -24.37 -5.70
CA LYS A 361 39.75 -25.13 -6.95
C LYS A 361 38.60 -26.11 -7.23
N VAL A 362 38.12 -26.77 -6.19
CA VAL A 362 37.02 -27.74 -6.28
C VAL A 362 35.70 -27.01 -6.56
N ALA A 363 35.40 -25.95 -5.80
CA ALA A 363 34.18 -25.15 -6.00
C ALA A 363 34.13 -24.55 -7.41
N ARG A 364 35.26 -23.99 -7.90
CA ARG A 364 35.34 -23.42 -9.24
C ARG A 364 35.13 -24.46 -10.34
N LEU A 365 35.82 -25.60 -10.23
CA LEU A 365 35.68 -26.65 -11.23
C LEU A 365 34.27 -27.28 -11.20
N GLY A 366 33.69 -27.44 -10.01
CA GLY A 366 32.29 -27.84 -9.84
C GLY A 366 31.33 -26.85 -10.49
N GLY A 367 31.54 -25.55 -10.29
CA GLY A 367 30.75 -24.50 -10.94
C GLY A 367 30.87 -24.49 -12.47
N LEU A 368 32.04 -24.78 -13.02
CA LEU A 368 32.23 -24.86 -14.47
C LEU A 368 31.52 -26.08 -15.09
N LEU A 369 31.45 -27.19 -14.35
CA LEU A 369 30.96 -28.46 -14.86
C LEU A 369 29.55 -28.83 -14.41
N HIS A 370 28.90 -28.06 -13.53
CA HIS A 370 27.60 -28.41 -12.94
C HIS A 370 26.54 -28.75 -14.00
N ASP A 371 26.54 -28.02 -15.11
CA ASP A 371 25.60 -28.17 -16.22
C ASP A 371 26.16 -28.99 -17.41
N LEU A 372 27.26 -29.73 -17.24
CA LEU A 372 27.91 -30.49 -18.30
C LEU A 372 26.94 -31.47 -19.01
N GLY A 373 25.98 -32.05 -18.28
CA GLY A 373 24.98 -32.95 -18.83
C GLY A 373 24.06 -32.30 -19.87
N LYS A 374 23.89 -30.97 -19.85
CA LYS A 374 23.15 -30.22 -20.88
C LYS A 374 23.86 -30.25 -22.24
N ALA A 375 25.12 -30.65 -22.34
CA ALA A 375 25.76 -30.84 -23.64
C ALA A 375 25.22 -32.05 -24.42
N VAL A 376 24.61 -33.02 -23.72
CA VAL A 376 24.20 -34.34 -24.26
C VAL A 376 22.76 -34.74 -23.90
N SER A 377 21.98 -33.84 -23.30
CA SER A 377 20.63 -34.16 -22.78
C SER A 377 19.58 -34.59 -23.83
N HIS A 378 19.92 -34.58 -25.12
CA HIS A 378 19.07 -35.06 -26.21
C HIS A 378 19.49 -36.47 -26.70
N GLU A 379 20.64 -36.96 -26.24
CA GLU A 379 21.19 -38.27 -26.59
C GLU A 379 21.03 -39.28 -25.44
N ILE A 380 20.96 -38.79 -24.20
CA ILE A 380 20.92 -39.61 -22.99
C ILE A 380 19.73 -39.15 -22.13
N ASP A 381 18.83 -40.09 -21.82
CA ASP A 381 17.71 -39.87 -20.92
C ASP A 381 18.18 -39.79 -19.46
N GLY A 382 17.69 -38.78 -18.73
CA GLY A 382 17.92 -38.60 -17.31
C GLY A 382 18.13 -37.14 -16.89
N PRO A 383 18.15 -36.84 -15.57
CA PRO A 383 18.48 -35.51 -15.07
C PRO A 383 19.89 -35.10 -15.49
N HIS A 384 20.07 -33.86 -15.97
CA HIS A 384 21.37 -33.41 -16.49
C HIS A 384 22.46 -33.40 -15.42
N ALA A 385 22.10 -33.19 -14.14
CA ALA A 385 23.02 -33.27 -13.01
C ALA A 385 23.65 -34.68 -12.90
N ILE A 386 22.82 -35.72 -12.98
CA ILE A 386 23.27 -37.12 -12.89
C ILE A 386 24.09 -37.50 -14.13
N VAL A 387 23.58 -37.19 -15.32
CA VAL A 387 24.27 -37.48 -16.59
C VAL A 387 25.64 -36.77 -16.64
N GLY A 388 25.69 -35.49 -16.23
CA GLY A 388 26.93 -34.73 -16.16
C GLY A 388 27.94 -35.33 -15.17
N ALA A 389 27.46 -35.77 -14.00
CA ALA A 389 28.29 -36.39 -12.98
C ALA A 389 28.88 -37.73 -13.45
N GLU A 390 28.09 -38.58 -14.13
CA GLU A 390 28.59 -39.84 -14.70
C GLU A 390 29.66 -39.63 -15.76
N ILE A 391 29.47 -38.63 -16.63
CA ILE A 391 30.43 -38.25 -17.66
C ILE A 391 31.73 -37.75 -17.01
N ALA A 392 31.62 -36.83 -16.05
CA ALA A 392 32.77 -36.30 -15.32
C ALA A 392 33.55 -37.43 -14.62
N LYS A 393 32.84 -38.36 -13.97
CA LYS A 393 33.43 -39.53 -13.32
C LYS A 393 34.16 -40.44 -14.29
N ARG A 394 33.56 -40.72 -15.47
CA ARG A 394 34.16 -41.57 -16.52
C ARG A 394 35.49 -41.02 -17.02
N TYR A 395 35.62 -39.69 -17.09
CA TYR A 395 36.83 -39.01 -17.57
C TYR A 395 37.78 -38.58 -16.43
N GLY A 396 37.62 -39.14 -15.22
CA GLY A 396 38.60 -39.02 -14.14
C GLY A 396 38.52 -37.71 -13.35
N VAL A 397 37.39 -37.00 -13.36
CA VAL A 397 37.17 -35.84 -12.50
C VAL A 397 37.07 -36.26 -11.03
N ASN A 398 37.62 -35.45 -10.13
CA ASN A 398 37.63 -35.69 -8.68
C ASN A 398 36.22 -35.94 -8.12
N GLU A 399 36.07 -36.89 -7.19
CA GLU A 399 34.76 -37.30 -6.65
C GLU A 399 33.98 -36.17 -5.97
N THR A 400 34.67 -35.22 -5.31
CA THR A 400 34.01 -34.06 -4.70
C THR A 400 33.40 -33.16 -5.76
N VAL A 401 34.10 -32.95 -6.88
CA VAL A 401 33.56 -32.19 -8.04
C VAL A 401 32.41 -32.94 -8.69
N VAL A 402 32.52 -34.27 -8.83
CA VAL A 402 31.42 -35.12 -9.33
C VAL A 402 30.18 -34.97 -8.45
N ASN A 403 30.34 -34.93 -7.13
CA ASN A 403 29.23 -34.67 -6.20
C ASN A 403 28.67 -33.26 -6.38
N CYS A 404 29.50 -32.22 -6.53
CA CYS A 404 29.00 -30.87 -6.85
C CYS A 404 28.10 -30.87 -8.09
N ILE A 405 28.48 -31.61 -9.14
CA ILE A 405 27.69 -31.74 -10.37
C ILE A 405 26.39 -32.50 -10.10
N ALA A 406 26.44 -33.59 -9.34
CA ALA A 406 25.26 -34.42 -9.08
C ALA A 406 24.24 -33.76 -8.14
N SER A 407 24.67 -32.93 -7.19
CA SER A 407 23.83 -32.42 -6.10
C SER A 407 23.33 -30.99 -6.32
N HIS A 408 23.73 -30.29 -7.40
CA HIS A 408 23.45 -28.85 -7.52
C HIS A 408 21.96 -28.50 -7.63
N HIS A 409 21.09 -29.43 -8.07
CA HIS A 409 19.63 -29.29 -7.96
C HIS A 409 19.00 -30.24 -6.91
N GLY A 410 19.81 -30.89 -6.08
CA GLY A 410 19.36 -31.75 -4.99
C GLY A 410 18.98 -33.18 -5.40
N GLU A 411 19.41 -33.67 -6.56
CA GLU A 411 19.17 -35.07 -6.98
C GLU A 411 19.89 -36.07 -6.08
N VAL A 412 21.02 -35.67 -5.49
CA VAL A 412 21.74 -36.39 -4.45
C VAL A 412 22.14 -35.44 -3.33
N GLU A 413 22.38 -36.00 -2.15
CA GLU A 413 22.84 -35.22 -0.99
C GLU A 413 24.22 -34.58 -1.25
N PRO A 414 24.39 -33.28 -0.94
CA PRO A 414 25.70 -32.63 -0.99
C PRO A 414 26.61 -33.21 0.09
N GLN A 415 27.79 -33.69 -0.31
CA GLN A 415 28.76 -34.34 0.57
C GLN A 415 29.87 -33.39 1.05
N SER A 416 29.86 -32.14 0.58
CA SER A 416 30.90 -31.15 0.84
C SER A 416 30.34 -29.73 0.87
N VAL A 417 31.07 -28.81 1.50
CA VAL A 417 30.72 -27.39 1.51
C VAL A 417 30.79 -26.82 0.08
N GLU A 418 31.73 -27.30 -0.73
CA GLU A 418 31.88 -26.93 -2.13
C GLU A 418 30.64 -27.28 -2.96
N ALA A 419 29.99 -28.40 -2.69
CA ALA A 419 28.75 -28.79 -3.37
C ALA A 419 27.60 -27.81 -3.07
N VAL A 420 27.49 -27.36 -1.82
CA VAL A 420 26.52 -26.33 -1.41
C VAL A 420 26.85 -24.98 -2.04
N ILE A 421 28.14 -24.61 -2.10
CA ILE A 421 28.61 -23.38 -2.75
C ILE A 421 28.26 -23.37 -4.24
N VAL A 422 28.45 -24.49 -4.95
CA VAL A 422 28.13 -24.60 -6.38
C VAL A 422 26.63 -24.45 -6.61
N ALA A 423 25.79 -25.08 -5.80
CA ALA A 423 24.33 -24.92 -5.87
C ALA A 423 23.90 -23.46 -5.62
N ALA A 424 24.52 -22.79 -4.64
CA ALA A 424 24.26 -21.37 -4.36
C ALA A 424 24.71 -20.47 -5.51
N ALA A 425 25.89 -20.73 -6.10
CA ALA A 425 26.42 -19.99 -7.23
C ALA A 425 25.54 -20.12 -8.48
N ASP A 426 25.06 -21.33 -8.78
CA ASP A 426 24.11 -21.60 -9.88
C ASP A 426 22.81 -20.81 -9.68
N ALA A 427 22.24 -20.86 -8.46
CA ALA A 427 21.04 -20.10 -8.13
C ALA A 427 21.25 -18.58 -8.27
N ILE A 428 22.41 -18.04 -7.89
CA ILE A 428 22.74 -16.62 -8.03
C ILE A 428 22.86 -16.22 -9.51
N SER A 429 23.51 -17.04 -10.34
CA SER A 429 23.66 -16.78 -11.77
C SER A 429 22.30 -16.85 -12.49
N GLY A 430 21.47 -17.84 -12.15
CA GLY A 430 20.13 -18.03 -12.73
C GLY A 430 19.04 -17.07 -12.23
N ALA A 431 19.20 -16.41 -11.09
CA ALA A 431 18.19 -15.51 -10.50
C ALA A 431 18.23 -14.07 -11.01
N ARG A 432 19.10 -13.73 -11.99
CA ARG A 432 19.23 -12.35 -12.48
C ARG A 432 17.97 -11.85 -13.23
N PRO A 433 17.53 -10.59 -13.00
CA PRO A 433 16.44 -9.98 -13.75
C PRO A 433 16.72 -10.01 -15.26
N GLY A 434 15.88 -10.73 -16.01
CA GLY A 434 16.10 -11.03 -17.43
C GLY A 434 16.01 -12.53 -17.75
N ALA A 435 16.35 -13.41 -16.81
CA ALA A 435 16.25 -14.88 -16.95
C ALA A 435 14.85 -15.45 -16.60
N ARG A 436 14.00 -14.64 -15.97
CA ARG A 436 12.58 -14.95 -15.71
C ARG A 436 11.68 -13.89 -16.30
N ARG A 437 11.63 -13.81 -17.62
CA ARG A 437 10.35 -13.46 -18.24
C ARG A 437 9.54 -14.74 -18.23
N GLU A 438 8.51 -14.80 -17.39
CA GLU A 438 7.37 -15.66 -17.72
C GLU A 438 7.09 -15.48 -19.20
N SER A 439 7.00 -16.57 -19.96
CA SER A 439 6.70 -16.47 -21.39
C SER A 439 5.50 -15.54 -21.53
N LEU A 440 5.61 -14.52 -22.38
CA LEU A 440 4.52 -13.57 -22.61
C LEU A 440 3.20 -14.33 -22.88
N GLU A 441 3.32 -15.51 -23.49
CA GLU A 441 2.27 -16.48 -23.73
C GLU A 441 1.63 -17.04 -22.45
N ALA A 442 2.39 -17.49 -21.45
CA ALA A 442 1.85 -17.92 -20.15
C ALA A 442 1.21 -16.76 -19.38
N TYR A 443 1.75 -15.54 -19.50
CA TYR A 443 1.14 -14.34 -18.94
C TYR A 443 -0.18 -14.02 -19.62
N ILE A 444 -0.21 -14.01 -20.96
CA ILE A 444 -1.43 -13.78 -21.75
C ILE A 444 -2.46 -14.85 -21.41
N LYS A 445 -2.09 -16.13 -21.45
CA LYS A 445 -2.97 -17.25 -21.10
C LYS A 445 -3.56 -17.09 -19.71
N ARG A 446 -2.76 -16.70 -18.72
CA ARG A 446 -3.22 -16.43 -17.35
C ARG A 446 -4.21 -15.27 -17.26
N VAL A 447 -3.90 -14.15 -17.92
CA VAL A 447 -4.79 -12.98 -17.97
C VAL A 447 -6.11 -13.38 -18.61
N THR A 448 -6.06 -14.13 -19.71
CA THR A 448 -7.23 -14.64 -20.41
C THR A 448 -8.06 -15.60 -19.54
N GLU A 449 -7.43 -16.54 -18.84
CA GLU A 449 -8.13 -17.45 -17.91
C GLU A 449 -8.82 -16.69 -16.76
N LEU A 450 -8.17 -15.66 -16.20
CA LEU A 450 -8.78 -14.80 -15.17
C LEU A 450 -9.98 -14.01 -15.70
N GLU A 451 -9.91 -13.51 -16.94
CA GLU A 451 -11.01 -12.82 -17.61
C GLU A 451 -12.17 -13.77 -17.92
N GLU A 452 -11.87 -15.00 -18.38
CA GLU A 452 -12.86 -16.04 -18.66
C GLU A 452 -13.61 -16.47 -17.39
N ILE A 453 -12.91 -16.64 -16.27
CA ILE A 453 -13.55 -16.95 -14.98
C ILE A 453 -14.53 -15.85 -14.59
N GLY A 454 -14.14 -14.57 -14.66
CA GLY A 454 -15.04 -13.46 -14.34
C GLY A 454 -16.23 -13.36 -15.31
N ASN A 455 -15.99 -13.57 -16.60
CA ASN A 455 -17.05 -13.55 -17.63
C ASN A 455 -18.02 -14.74 -17.54
N SER A 456 -17.67 -15.81 -16.81
CA SER A 456 -18.52 -16.99 -16.63
C SER A 456 -19.73 -16.77 -15.72
N PHE A 457 -19.78 -15.66 -14.98
CA PHE A 457 -20.85 -15.38 -14.03
C PHE A 457 -22.03 -14.61 -14.66
N GLU A 458 -23.24 -14.95 -14.25
CA GLU A 458 -24.46 -14.31 -14.75
C GLU A 458 -24.52 -12.83 -14.31
N GLY A 459 -24.95 -11.95 -15.21
CA GLY A 459 -25.00 -10.50 -14.97
C GLY A 459 -23.69 -9.75 -15.19
N VAL A 460 -22.57 -10.46 -15.43
CA VAL A 460 -21.30 -9.85 -15.87
C VAL A 460 -21.38 -9.44 -17.34
N SER A 461 -20.97 -8.20 -17.62
CA SER A 461 -20.83 -7.67 -18.97
C SER A 461 -19.45 -7.95 -19.53
N GLN A 462 -18.40 -7.59 -18.76
CA GLN A 462 -17.02 -7.75 -19.19
C GLN A 462 -16.07 -7.73 -17.99
N THR A 463 -15.02 -8.54 -18.05
CA THR A 463 -13.98 -8.62 -17.03
C THR A 463 -12.64 -8.19 -17.61
N TYR A 464 -11.86 -7.43 -16.84
CA TYR A 464 -10.50 -7.01 -17.19
C TYR A 464 -9.54 -7.41 -16.08
N ALA A 465 -8.47 -8.12 -16.44
CA ALA A 465 -7.36 -8.36 -15.53
C ALA A 465 -6.30 -7.25 -15.70
N ILE A 466 -6.02 -6.53 -14.60
CA ILE A 466 -5.14 -5.35 -14.52
C ILE A 466 -3.98 -5.65 -13.57
N GLN A 467 -2.92 -4.83 -13.61
CA GLN A 467 -1.75 -4.94 -12.74
C GLN A 467 -1.09 -6.34 -12.79
N ALA A 468 -0.82 -6.81 -14.01
CA ALA A 468 -0.24 -8.12 -14.24
C ALA A 468 -1.05 -9.30 -13.64
N GLY A 469 -2.38 -9.17 -13.60
CA GLY A 469 -3.28 -10.20 -13.05
C GLY A 469 -3.44 -10.18 -11.53
N ARG A 470 -2.94 -9.14 -10.84
CA ARG A 470 -3.15 -8.94 -9.39
C ARG A 470 -4.43 -8.16 -9.06
N GLU A 471 -5.09 -7.59 -10.06
CA GLU A 471 -6.38 -6.92 -9.91
C GLU A 471 -7.31 -7.37 -11.03
N ILE A 472 -8.57 -7.62 -10.71
CA ILE A 472 -9.60 -7.94 -11.69
C ILE A 472 -10.75 -6.97 -11.52
N ARG A 473 -11.16 -6.33 -12.61
CA ARG A 473 -12.31 -5.44 -12.67
C ARG A 473 -13.43 -6.08 -13.46
N VAL A 474 -14.56 -6.31 -12.79
CA VAL A 474 -15.73 -6.97 -13.34
C VAL A 474 -16.80 -5.92 -13.55
N LEU A 475 -17.11 -5.59 -14.80
CA LEU A 475 -18.23 -4.72 -15.12
C LEU A 475 -19.51 -5.55 -15.19
N VAL A 476 -20.52 -5.15 -14.44
CA VAL A 476 -21.84 -5.78 -14.43
C VAL A 476 -22.87 -4.94 -15.15
N ARG A 477 -23.90 -5.60 -15.69
CA ARG A 477 -25.05 -4.91 -16.29
C ARG A 477 -25.94 -4.37 -15.16
N PRO A 478 -26.13 -3.04 -15.01
CA PRO A 478 -26.85 -2.45 -13.90
C PRO A 478 -28.32 -2.86 -13.78
N GLU A 479 -28.91 -3.36 -14.88
CA GLU A 479 -30.30 -3.80 -14.99
C GLU A 479 -30.51 -5.21 -14.42
N SER A 480 -29.46 -6.04 -14.39
CA SER A 480 -29.52 -7.44 -13.94
C SER A 480 -28.84 -7.70 -12.60
N VAL A 481 -27.98 -6.78 -12.14
CA VAL A 481 -27.24 -6.93 -10.88
C VAL A 481 -27.50 -5.69 -10.01
N ASP A 482 -28.07 -5.90 -8.82
CA ASP A 482 -28.24 -4.85 -7.81
C ASP A 482 -27.00 -4.70 -6.90
N ASP A 483 -26.99 -3.71 -6.00
CA ASP A 483 -25.82 -3.42 -5.19
C ASP A 483 -25.46 -4.56 -4.22
N PHE A 484 -26.46 -5.33 -3.77
CA PHE A 484 -26.25 -6.45 -2.87
C PHE A 484 -25.72 -7.68 -3.62
N ALA A 485 -26.26 -7.94 -4.81
CA ALA A 485 -25.78 -8.97 -5.72
C ALA A 485 -24.34 -8.67 -6.17
N ALA A 486 -23.96 -7.40 -6.39
CA ALA A 486 -22.59 -7.03 -6.74
C ALA A 486 -21.57 -7.37 -5.63
N ILE A 487 -21.94 -7.20 -4.35
CA ILE A 487 -21.10 -7.60 -3.21
C ILE A 487 -20.92 -9.13 -3.19
N THR A 488 -22.00 -9.88 -3.40
CA THR A 488 -21.98 -11.34 -3.41
C THR A 488 -21.13 -11.87 -4.58
N LEU A 489 -21.33 -11.31 -5.76
CA LEU A 489 -20.60 -11.64 -6.98
C LEU A 489 -19.09 -11.42 -6.83
N SER A 490 -18.66 -10.35 -6.14
CA SER A 490 -17.23 -10.11 -5.89
C SER A 490 -16.57 -11.22 -5.05
N LYS A 491 -17.31 -11.79 -4.08
CA LYS A 491 -16.83 -12.89 -3.24
C LYS A 491 -16.82 -14.22 -3.99
N GLU A 492 -17.87 -14.49 -4.76
CA GLU A 492 -17.97 -15.73 -5.54
C GLU A 492 -16.90 -15.80 -6.64
N ILE A 493 -16.61 -14.69 -7.32
CA ILE A 493 -15.52 -14.60 -8.29
C ILE A 493 -14.17 -14.80 -7.61
N ALA A 494 -13.93 -14.17 -6.46
CA ALA A 494 -12.68 -14.35 -5.71
C ALA A 494 -12.47 -15.82 -5.28
N GLN A 495 -13.52 -16.48 -4.77
CA GLN A 495 -13.47 -17.88 -4.37
C GLN A 495 -13.20 -18.80 -5.58
N LYS A 496 -13.88 -18.56 -6.70
CA LYS A 496 -13.70 -19.39 -7.90
C LYS A 496 -12.29 -19.22 -8.49
N ILE A 497 -11.67 -18.06 -8.36
CA ILE A 497 -10.27 -17.86 -8.75
C ILE A 497 -9.33 -18.64 -7.81
N GLU A 498 -9.57 -18.59 -6.50
CA GLU A 498 -8.80 -19.35 -5.50
C GLU A 498 -8.87 -20.87 -5.75
N ASP A 499 -10.05 -21.38 -6.11
CA ASP A 499 -10.27 -22.81 -6.34
C ASP A 499 -9.67 -23.32 -7.66
N ASN A 500 -9.62 -22.48 -8.70
CA ASN A 500 -9.22 -22.90 -10.05
C ASN A 500 -7.79 -22.49 -10.45
N LEU A 501 -7.17 -21.54 -9.76
CA LEU A 501 -5.85 -21.01 -10.11
C LEU A 501 -4.92 -20.98 -8.90
N GLN A 502 -3.81 -21.72 -8.98
CA GLN A 502 -2.72 -21.59 -8.00
C GLN A 502 -1.94 -20.31 -8.28
N TYR A 503 -2.20 -19.25 -7.51
CA TYR A 503 -1.55 -17.95 -7.69
C TYR A 503 -0.71 -17.55 -6.46
N PRO A 504 0.57 -17.12 -6.64
CA PRO A 504 1.38 -16.59 -5.55
C PRO A 504 0.98 -15.13 -5.21
N GLY A 505 0.18 -15.00 -4.15
CA GLY A 505 -0.22 -13.71 -3.57
C GLY A 505 -1.72 -13.44 -3.68
N GLN A 506 -2.14 -12.25 -3.25
CA GLN A 506 -3.56 -11.86 -3.24
C GLN A 506 -3.97 -11.23 -4.58
N ILE A 507 -5.14 -11.61 -5.09
CA ILE A 507 -5.79 -11.00 -6.26
C ILE A 507 -6.96 -10.15 -5.76
N ARG A 508 -6.99 -8.87 -6.15
CA ARG A 508 -8.06 -7.95 -5.79
C ARG A 508 -9.18 -7.99 -6.82
N VAL A 509 -10.36 -8.49 -6.44
CA VAL A 509 -11.57 -8.47 -7.29
C VAL A 509 -12.39 -7.22 -6.99
N THR A 510 -12.68 -6.43 -8.03
CA THR A 510 -13.50 -5.20 -7.94
C THR A 510 -14.67 -5.32 -8.91
N VAL A 511 -15.89 -5.32 -8.38
CA VAL A 511 -17.11 -5.29 -9.20
C VAL A 511 -17.55 -3.84 -9.38
N ILE A 512 -17.75 -3.43 -10.63
CA ILE A 512 -18.11 -2.07 -11.01
C ILE A 512 -19.49 -2.10 -11.68
N ARG A 513 -20.45 -1.43 -11.05
CA ARG A 513 -21.78 -1.18 -11.60
C ARG A 513 -21.84 0.30 -11.99
N GLU A 514 -21.96 0.59 -13.29
CA GLU A 514 -21.99 1.97 -13.80
C GLU A 514 -23.22 2.18 -14.68
N THR A 515 -24.04 3.17 -14.34
CA THR A 515 -25.17 3.62 -15.17
C THR A 515 -24.79 4.95 -15.82
N ARG A 516 -24.74 5.00 -17.16
CA ARG A 516 -24.44 6.22 -17.91
C ARG A 516 -25.72 6.84 -18.48
N SER A 517 -26.04 8.06 -18.06
CA SER A 517 -27.07 8.88 -18.69
C SER A 517 -26.40 10.05 -19.42
N VAL A 518 -26.71 10.21 -20.71
CA VAL A 518 -26.13 11.26 -21.55
C VAL A 518 -27.26 12.09 -22.12
N GLU A 519 -27.22 13.40 -21.87
CA GLU A 519 -28.19 14.36 -22.39
C GLU A 519 -27.45 15.52 -23.05
N TYR A 520 -27.97 15.98 -24.19
CA TYR A 520 -27.36 17.05 -24.97
C TYR A 520 -28.24 18.30 -24.86
N ALA A 521 -27.70 19.34 -24.23
CA ALA A 521 -28.32 20.66 -24.22
C ALA A 521 -28.12 21.35 -25.58
N LYS A 522 -29.13 22.12 -26.02
CA LYS A 522 -29.02 22.99 -27.19
C LYS A 522 -28.58 24.39 -26.82
#